data_AF-A0A1V0HX68-F1
#
_entry.id   AF-A0A1V0HX68-F1
#
_cell.length_a   1.000
_cell.length_b   1.000
_cell.length_c   1.000
_cell.angle_alpha   90.00
_cell.angle_beta   90.00
_cell.angle_gamma   90.00
#
_symmetry.space_group_name_H-M   'P 1'
#
loop_
_entity.id
_entity.type
_entity.pdbx_description
1 polymer ?
#
loop_
_entity_poly.entity_id
_entity_poly.type
_entity_poly.pdbx_seq_one_letter_code
_entity_poly.pdbx_strand_id
1 'polypeptide(L)'
;MHIDMSSVSGGHVDTVNGILYRKPMGKAETKKRQRPARLPPRYLANLRRQAANGRRFVVQDCDGYRVGDIRKGWARAVRLAEELAAGQGIEIDLTMPDGKGGRKYITPHVLKHTAITWAVQRGAFLPDVASYFSTSLETIERVYWHHSPDHQRSAVEAMDRRK
;
A
#
# COMPACT_ATOMS: atom_id res chain seq x y z
N MET A 1 -4.33 -11.85 -8.63
CA MET A 1 -5.15 -11.71 -7.42
C MET A 1 -6.59 -11.67 -7.88
N HIS A 2 -7.38 -12.62 -7.42
CA HIS A 2 -8.76 -12.81 -7.86
C HIS A 2 -9.71 -11.90 -7.08
N ILE A 3 -10.87 -11.65 -7.65
CA ILE A 3 -12.00 -11.00 -6.97
C ILE A 3 -13.05 -12.09 -6.70
N ASP A 4 -13.50 -12.18 -5.46
CA ASP A 4 -14.54 -13.08 -4.95
C ASP A 4 -14.34 -14.58 -5.18
N MET A 5 -13.14 -14.98 -5.63
CA MET A 5 -12.78 -16.39 -5.81
C MET A 5 -11.43 -16.69 -5.21
N SER A 6 -11.36 -17.68 -4.32
CA SER A 6 -10.09 -18.18 -3.80
C SER A 6 -9.29 -18.88 -4.91
N SER A 7 -7.97 -18.87 -4.79
CA SER A 7 -7.10 -19.50 -5.79
C SER A 7 -5.90 -20.16 -5.14
N VAL A 8 -5.45 -21.27 -5.74
CA VAL A 8 -4.25 -21.99 -5.33
C VAL A 8 -2.96 -21.28 -5.75
N SER A 9 -3.02 -20.41 -6.77
CA SER A 9 -1.84 -19.73 -7.33
C SER A 9 -1.65 -18.29 -6.84
N GLY A 10 -2.67 -17.70 -6.20
CA GLY A 10 -2.57 -16.34 -5.67
C GLY A 10 -3.66 -16.00 -4.65
N GLY A 11 -3.48 -14.88 -3.97
CA GLY A 11 -4.49 -14.33 -3.07
C GLY A 11 -5.77 -13.88 -3.79
N HIS A 12 -6.78 -13.57 -3.00
CA HIS A 12 -8.08 -13.08 -3.46
C HIS A 12 -8.61 -11.95 -2.58
N VAL A 13 -9.49 -11.14 -3.14
CA VAL A 13 -10.29 -10.17 -2.42
C VAL A 13 -11.68 -10.72 -2.22
N ASP A 14 -12.18 -10.67 -0.99
CA ASP A 14 -13.57 -10.88 -0.64
C ASP A 14 -14.26 -9.51 -0.57
N THR A 15 -15.08 -9.21 -1.57
CA THR A 15 -15.82 -7.95 -1.67
C THR A 15 -17.06 -7.91 -0.78
N VAL A 16 -17.53 -9.05 -0.29
CA VAL A 16 -18.66 -9.12 0.65
C VAL A 16 -18.19 -8.66 2.02
N ASN A 17 -17.16 -9.30 2.57
CA ASN A 17 -16.61 -8.99 3.89
C ASN A 17 -15.59 -7.84 3.88
N GLY A 18 -15.13 -7.42 2.69
CA GLY A 18 -14.16 -6.34 2.54
C GLY A 18 -12.75 -6.73 3.00
N ILE A 19 -12.37 -7.99 2.78
CA ILE A 19 -11.10 -8.55 3.24
C ILE A 19 -10.22 -8.93 2.04
N LEU A 20 -8.96 -8.51 2.09
CA LEU A 20 -7.92 -8.95 1.18
C LEU A 20 -7.14 -10.10 1.80
N TYR A 21 -7.29 -11.29 1.22
CA TYR A 21 -6.49 -12.47 1.54
C TYR A 21 -5.27 -12.50 0.62
N ARG A 22 -4.10 -12.13 1.14
CA ARG A 22 -2.84 -12.07 0.37
C ARG A 22 -2.25 -13.46 0.09
N LYS A 23 -2.59 -14.43 0.94
CA LYS A 23 -2.09 -15.80 0.90
C LYS A 23 -2.93 -16.64 -0.07
N PRO A 24 -2.31 -17.43 -0.97
CA PRO A 24 -3.04 -18.39 -1.78
C PRO A 24 -3.58 -19.56 -0.94
N MET A 25 -4.65 -20.17 -1.43
CA MET A 25 -5.28 -21.33 -0.80
C MET A 25 -4.27 -22.50 -0.70
N GLY A 26 -4.16 -23.12 0.47
CA GLY A 26 -3.30 -24.30 0.69
C GLY A 26 -1.82 -24.03 0.93
N LYS A 27 -1.33 -22.79 0.82
CA LYS A 27 0.10 -22.49 1.11
C LYS A 27 0.38 -22.57 2.62
N ALA A 28 1.51 -23.13 3.04
CA ALA A 28 1.94 -23.05 4.44
C ALA A 28 2.30 -21.60 4.82
N GLU A 29 2.04 -21.19 6.07
CA GLU A 29 2.44 -19.87 6.53
C GLU A 29 3.97 -19.78 6.63
N THR A 30 4.55 -18.71 6.11
CA THR A 30 6.00 -18.44 6.18
C THR A 30 6.28 -17.29 7.14
N LYS A 31 7.55 -16.99 7.43
CA LYS A 31 7.94 -15.79 8.21
C LYS A 31 7.34 -14.48 7.69
N LYS A 32 7.02 -14.39 6.38
CA LYS A 32 6.39 -13.21 5.76
C LYS A 32 4.89 -13.08 6.12
N ARG A 33 4.29 -14.11 6.72
CA ARG A 33 2.92 -14.28 7.25
C ARG A 33 1.77 -14.06 6.25
N GLN A 34 1.88 -13.06 5.36
CA GLN A 34 0.89 -12.71 4.34
C GLN A 34 -0.51 -12.54 4.95
N ARG A 35 -0.57 -11.85 6.10
CA ARG A 35 -1.80 -11.67 6.88
C ARG A 35 -2.91 -11.05 6.03
N PRO A 36 -4.18 -11.38 6.30
CA PRO A 36 -5.29 -10.69 5.69
C PRO A 36 -5.30 -9.21 6.11
N ALA A 37 -5.85 -8.35 5.26
CA ALA A 37 -6.06 -6.95 5.58
C ALA A 37 -7.47 -6.51 5.20
N ARG A 38 -8.06 -5.64 6.02
CA ARG A 38 -9.33 -4.97 5.69
C ARG A 38 -9.10 -3.99 4.54
N LEU A 39 -10.11 -3.81 3.69
CA LEU A 39 -10.06 -2.86 2.59
C LEU A 39 -10.77 -1.56 2.96
N PRO A 40 -10.20 -0.39 2.64
CA PRO A 40 -10.89 0.88 2.83
C PRO A 40 -12.20 0.93 2.01
N PRO A 41 -13.29 1.51 2.55
CA PRO A 41 -14.60 1.49 1.89
C PRO A 41 -14.61 2.03 0.46
N ARG A 42 -13.84 3.09 0.18
CA ARG A 42 -13.73 3.67 -1.16
C ARG A 42 -13.13 2.71 -2.18
N TYR A 43 -12.09 1.97 -1.77
CA TYR A 43 -11.46 0.99 -2.64
C TYR A 43 -12.33 -0.26 -2.80
N LEU A 44 -13.01 -0.67 -1.73
CA LEU A 44 -13.98 -1.76 -1.77
C LEU A 44 -15.14 -1.47 -2.73
N ALA A 45 -15.69 -0.25 -2.71
CA ALA A 45 -16.74 0.17 -3.64
C ALA A 45 -16.28 0.09 -5.11
N ASN A 46 -15.05 0.51 -5.39
CA ASN A 46 -14.47 0.36 -6.72
C ASN A 46 -14.33 -1.11 -7.14
N LEU A 47 -13.89 -1.98 -6.24
CA LEU A 47 -13.76 -3.42 -6.53
C LEU A 47 -15.12 -4.09 -6.75
N ARG A 48 -16.13 -3.75 -5.96
CA ARG A 48 -17.51 -4.24 -6.15
C ARG A 48 -18.06 -3.84 -7.52
N ARG A 49 -17.87 -2.58 -7.91
CA ARG A 49 -18.26 -2.10 -9.26
C ARG A 49 -17.51 -2.85 -10.36
N GLN A 50 -16.22 -3.09 -10.18
CA GLN A 50 -15.41 -3.84 -11.13
C GLN A 50 -15.88 -5.30 -11.26
N ALA A 51 -16.22 -5.95 -10.14
CA ALA A 51 -16.77 -7.30 -10.11
C ALA A 51 -18.12 -7.37 -10.85
N ALA A 52 -19.02 -6.40 -10.58
CA ALA A 52 -20.30 -6.29 -11.27
C ALA A 52 -20.16 -6.09 -12.79
N ASN A 53 -19.09 -5.43 -13.23
CA ASN A 53 -18.75 -5.28 -14.66
C ASN A 53 -18.03 -6.51 -15.26
N GLY A 54 -17.99 -7.63 -14.55
CA GLY A 54 -17.43 -8.90 -15.04
C GLY A 54 -15.92 -9.05 -14.85
N ARG A 55 -15.23 -8.14 -14.14
CA ARG A 55 -13.79 -8.29 -13.88
C ARG A 55 -13.53 -9.38 -12.85
N ARG A 56 -12.64 -10.31 -13.20
CA ARG A 56 -12.27 -11.47 -12.35
C ARG A 56 -11.00 -11.25 -11.55
N PHE A 57 -10.17 -10.30 -11.97
CA PHE A 57 -8.88 -10.01 -11.36
C PHE A 57 -8.78 -8.55 -10.96
N VAL A 58 -8.12 -8.28 -9.83
CA VAL A 58 -7.86 -6.91 -9.36
C VAL A 58 -7.08 -6.11 -10.40
N VAL A 59 -6.14 -6.77 -11.09
CA VAL A 59 -5.44 -6.22 -12.25
C VAL A 59 -5.65 -7.19 -13.41
N GLN A 60 -6.29 -6.69 -14.46
CA GLN A 60 -6.72 -7.42 -15.65
C GLN A 60 -6.41 -6.54 -16.87
N ASP A 61 -5.98 -7.15 -17.96
CA ASP A 61 -5.81 -6.46 -19.25
C ASP A 61 -7.15 -6.25 -19.98
N CYS A 62 -7.11 -5.68 -21.19
CA CYS A 62 -8.27 -5.43 -22.02
C CYS A 62 -8.95 -6.70 -22.52
N ASP A 63 -8.20 -7.80 -22.66
CA ASP A 63 -8.68 -9.08 -23.19
C ASP A 63 -9.25 -9.99 -22.09
N GLY A 64 -9.14 -9.55 -20.84
CA GLY A 64 -9.72 -10.23 -19.69
C GLY A 64 -8.76 -11.16 -18.95
N TYR A 65 -7.47 -11.19 -19.31
CA TYR A 65 -6.48 -12.00 -18.64
C TYR A 65 -5.85 -11.30 -17.43
N ARG A 66 -5.31 -12.12 -16.53
CA ARG A 66 -4.58 -11.64 -15.36
C ARG A 66 -3.24 -11.06 -15.79
N VAL A 67 -2.93 -9.86 -15.33
CA VAL A 67 -1.58 -9.30 -15.46
C VAL A 67 -0.60 -10.04 -14.54
N GLY A 68 0.43 -10.65 -15.14
CA GLY A 68 1.47 -11.41 -14.43
C GLY A 68 2.59 -10.55 -13.83
N ASP A 69 3.06 -9.54 -14.57
CA ASP A 69 4.11 -8.60 -14.15
C ASP A 69 3.64 -7.16 -14.39
N ILE A 70 3.86 -6.30 -13.39
CA ILE A 70 3.48 -4.88 -13.41
C ILE A 70 4.61 -3.97 -13.88
N ARG A 71 5.85 -4.45 -14.07
CA ARG A 71 7.02 -3.59 -14.36
C ARG A 71 6.80 -2.64 -15.54
N LYS A 72 6.33 -3.18 -16.68
CA LYS A 72 6.05 -2.38 -17.88
C LYS A 72 4.90 -1.39 -17.65
N GLY A 73 3.84 -1.84 -16.99
CA GLY A 73 2.70 -0.99 -16.64
C GLY A 73 3.08 0.14 -15.71
N TRP A 74 3.95 -0.13 -14.73
CA TRP A 74 4.46 0.87 -13.80
C TRP A 74 5.33 1.90 -14.49
N ALA A 75 6.28 1.47 -15.34
CA ALA A 75 7.10 2.39 -16.12
C ALA A 75 6.26 3.31 -17.01
N ARG A 76 5.17 2.79 -17.60
CA ARG A 76 4.21 3.60 -18.34
C ARG A 76 3.43 4.55 -17.44
N ALA A 77 3.00 4.12 -16.25
CA ALA A 77 2.28 4.95 -15.30
C ALA A 77 3.12 6.15 -14.83
N VAL A 78 4.43 5.98 -14.64
CA VAL A 78 5.34 7.08 -14.29
C VAL A 78 5.40 8.12 -15.40
N ARG A 79 5.60 7.70 -16.65
CA ARG A 79 5.60 8.61 -17.82
C ARG A 79 4.27 9.37 -17.96
N LEU A 80 3.15 8.67 -17.84
CA LEU A 80 1.82 9.28 -17.90
C LEU A 80 1.61 10.31 -16.77
N ALA A 81 2.15 10.06 -15.58
CA ALA A 81 2.06 11.02 -14.48
C ALA A 81 2.85 12.30 -14.79
N GLU A 82 4.04 12.18 -15.36
CA GLU A 82 4.86 13.32 -15.80
C GLU A 82 4.16 14.12 -16.91
N GLU A 83 3.61 13.44 -17.92
CA GLU A 83 2.86 14.07 -19.01
C GLU A 83 1.63 14.83 -18.50
N LEU A 84 0.85 14.23 -17.60
CA LEU A 84 -0.34 14.86 -17.02
C LEU A 84 0.02 16.06 -16.13
N ALA A 85 1.11 15.96 -15.36
CA ALA A 85 1.59 17.05 -14.51
C ALA A 85 2.10 18.22 -15.34
N ALA A 86 2.88 17.95 -16.39
CA ALA A 86 3.33 18.96 -17.35
C ALA A 86 2.15 19.66 -18.04
N GLY A 87 1.10 18.90 -18.40
CA GLY A 87 -0.14 19.46 -18.95
C GLY A 87 -0.89 20.38 -17.99
N GLN A 88 -0.65 20.27 -16.68
CA GLN A 88 -1.21 21.15 -15.64
C GLN A 88 -0.23 22.23 -15.17
N GLY A 89 0.97 22.32 -15.77
CA GLY A 89 2.02 23.24 -15.34
C GLY A 89 2.62 22.89 -13.97
N ILE A 90 2.49 21.63 -13.53
CA ILE A 90 3.05 21.13 -12.27
C ILE A 90 4.35 20.40 -12.59
N GLU A 91 5.47 20.90 -12.05
CA GLU A 91 6.74 20.20 -12.13
C GLU A 91 6.82 19.11 -11.06
N ILE A 92 7.09 17.87 -11.47
CA ILE A 92 7.27 16.74 -10.56
C ILE A 92 8.57 16.01 -10.89
N ASP A 93 9.33 15.64 -9.85
CA ASP A 93 10.47 14.72 -9.95
C ASP A 93 10.06 13.37 -9.37
N LEU A 94 9.89 12.38 -10.25
CA LEU A 94 9.58 10.99 -9.87
C LEU A 94 10.83 10.10 -9.91
N THR A 95 12.02 10.71 -9.85
CA THR A 95 13.29 10.00 -9.76
C THR A 95 13.83 9.97 -8.33
N MET A 96 14.57 8.92 -8.04
CA MET A 96 15.24 8.66 -6.79
C MET A 96 16.74 8.53 -7.06
N PRO A 97 17.61 9.07 -6.20
CA PRO A 97 19.04 8.83 -6.32
C PRO A 97 19.32 7.33 -6.18
N ASP A 98 20.05 6.77 -7.14
CA ASP A 98 20.65 5.45 -7.00
C ASP A 98 22.07 5.61 -6.47
N GLY A 99 22.45 4.78 -5.50
CA GLY A 99 23.77 4.84 -4.86
C GLY A 99 24.95 4.51 -5.79
N LYS A 100 24.73 4.42 -7.11
CA LYS A 100 25.73 4.18 -8.16
C LYS A 100 25.82 5.35 -9.15
N GLY A 101 25.42 6.56 -8.74
CA GLY A 101 25.56 7.78 -9.55
C GLY A 101 24.49 7.94 -10.64
N GLY A 102 23.43 7.12 -10.63
CA GLY A 102 22.29 7.23 -11.52
C GLY A 102 21.00 7.68 -10.81
N ARG A 103 19.97 7.98 -11.59
CA ARG A 103 18.59 8.23 -11.11
C ARG A 103 17.69 7.06 -11.50
N LYS A 104 16.90 6.53 -10.55
CA LYS A 104 15.89 5.48 -10.80
C LYS A 104 14.51 5.99 -10.51
N TYR A 105 13.53 5.57 -11.30
CA TYR A 105 12.13 5.91 -11.02
C TYR A 105 11.66 5.34 -9.68
N ILE A 106 10.70 6.04 -9.07
CA ILE A 106 9.97 5.56 -7.90
C ILE A 106 9.48 4.13 -8.13
N THR A 107 9.48 3.33 -7.06
CA THR A 107 9.01 1.94 -7.12
C THR A 107 7.65 1.82 -6.44
N PRO A 108 6.86 0.75 -6.71
CA PRO A 108 5.62 0.49 -5.98
C PRO A 108 5.81 0.41 -4.45
N HIS A 109 7.03 0.10 -3.98
CA HIS A 109 7.35 0.05 -2.56
C HIS A 109 7.25 1.44 -1.91
N VAL A 110 7.53 2.52 -2.65
CA VAL A 110 7.39 3.91 -2.16
C VAL A 110 5.94 4.19 -1.77
N LEU A 111 4.96 3.72 -2.55
CA LEU A 111 3.54 3.90 -2.21
C LEU A 111 3.17 3.29 -0.85
N LYS A 112 3.78 2.15 -0.49
CA LYS A 112 3.60 1.54 0.84
C LYS A 112 4.19 2.44 1.93
N HIS A 113 5.39 2.98 1.74
CA HIS A 113 6.01 3.92 2.69
C HIS A 113 5.13 5.16 2.90
N THR A 114 4.64 5.75 1.82
CA THR A 114 3.76 6.92 1.87
C THR A 114 2.47 6.61 2.64
N ALA A 115 1.84 5.46 2.37
CA ALA A 115 0.62 5.07 3.06
C ALA A 115 0.81 4.84 4.57
N ILE A 116 1.94 4.24 4.98
CA ILE A 116 2.29 4.09 6.40
C ILE A 116 2.49 5.47 7.05
N THR A 117 3.26 6.33 6.38
CA THR A 117 3.53 7.70 6.85
C THR A 117 2.23 8.46 7.10
N TRP A 118 1.29 8.42 6.16
CA TRP A 118 -0.02 9.07 6.33
C TRP A 118 -0.85 8.47 7.47
N ALA A 119 -0.80 7.16 7.70
CA ALA A 119 -1.50 6.56 8.82
C ALA A 119 -0.94 7.07 10.16
N VAL A 120 0.39 7.14 10.29
CA VAL A 120 1.06 7.62 11.50
C VAL A 120 0.86 9.11 11.71
N GLN A 121 0.96 9.94 10.66
CA GLN A 121 0.68 11.38 10.73
C GLN A 121 -0.75 11.70 11.17
N ARG A 122 -1.70 10.80 10.87
CA ARG A 122 -3.10 10.92 11.29
C ARG A 122 -3.36 10.34 12.68
N GLY A 123 -2.32 9.99 13.44
CA GLY A 123 -2.44 9.49 14.81
C GLY A 123 -2.99 8.06 14.91
N ALA A 124 -2.86 7.24 13.86
CA ALA A 124 -3.29 5.85 13.94
C ALA A 124 -2.45 5.07 14.98
N PHE A 125 -3.11 4.20 15.74
CA PHE A 125 -2.45 3.36 16.74
C PHE A 125 -1.39 2.45 16.09
N LEU A 126 -0.13 2.54 16.55
CA LEU A 126 1.00 1.89 15.87
C LEU A 126 0.87 0.36 15.69
N PRO A 127 0.37 -0.41 16.69
CA PRO A 127 0.14 -1.84 16.51
C PRO A 127 -0.88 -2.17 15.41
N ASP A 128 -1.89 -1.31 15.20
CA ASP A 128 -2.85 -1.49 14.10
C ASP A 128 -2.20 -1.19 12.75
N VAL A 129 -1.39 -0.12 12.67
CA VAL A 129 -0.59 0.21 11.47
C VAL A 129 0.33 -0.96 11.11
N ALA A 130 1.08 -1.48 12.09
CA ALA A 130 1.97 -2.63 11.92
C ALA A 130 1.22 -3.85 11.38
N SER A 131 0.07 -4.16 11.97
CA SER A 131 -0.77 -5.29 11.57
C SER A 131 -1.33 -5.12 10.16
N TYR A 132 -1.85 -3.93 9.85
CA TYR A 132 -2.49 -3.61 8.57
C TYR A 132 -1.51 -3.68 7.39
N PHE A 133 -0.33 -3.06 7.56
CA PHE A 133 0.71 -3.01 6.53
C PHE A 133 1.63 -4.23 6.52
N SER A 134 1.42 -5.18 7.44
CA SER A 134 2.27 -6.37 7.63
C SER A 134 3.75 -5.99 7.76
N THR A 135 4.01 -5.00 8.62
CA THR A 135 5.34 -4.49 8.98
C THR A 135 5.49 -4.66 10.50
N SER A 136 6.68 -4.97 11.03
CA SER A 136 6.84 -5.13 12.49
C SER A 136 6.60 -3.79 13.21
N LEU A 137 6.07 -3.85 14.43
CA LEU A 137 5.89 -2.66 15.28
C LEU A 137 7.21 -1.92 15.47
N GLU A 138 8.29 -2.65 15.76
CA GLU A 138 9.65 -2.11 15.85
C GLU A 138 10.08 -1.34 14.59
N THR A 139 9.75 -1.84 13.39
CA THR A 139 10.04 -1.12 12.14
C THR A 139 9.18 0.13 12.01
N ILE A 140 7.90 0.05 12.42
CA ILE A 140 7.00 1.21 12.40
C ILE A 140 7.54 2.30 13.33
N GLU A 141 7.91 1.94 14.55
CA GLU A 141 8.49 2.83 15.55
C GLU A 141 9.78 3.48 15.04
N ARG A 142 10.74 2.66 14.61
CA ARG A 142 12.05 3.14 14.15
C ARG A 142 11.98 4.04 12.92
N VAL A 143 11.10 3.75 11.96
CA VAL A 143 11.10 4.41 10.65
C VAL A 143 10.06 5.52 10.53
N TYR A 144 8.93 5.44 11.23
CA TYR A 144 7.80 6.36 10.97
C TYR A 144 7.29 7.11 12.20
N TRP A 145 7.61 6.68 13.44
CA TRP A 145 7.01 7.27 14.65
C TRP A 145 7.26 8.77 14.79
N HIS A 146 8.42 9.25 14.32
CA HIS A 146 8.77 10.67 14.33
C HIS A 146 7.84 11.56 13.46
N HIS A 147 6.99 10.97 12.62
CA HIS A 147 5.95 11.68 11.89
C HIS A 147 4.62 11.77 12.64
N SER A 148 4.47 11.11 13.79
CA SER A 148 3.25 11.15 14.59
C SER A 148 3.07 12.53 15.25
N PRO A 149 1.83 13.06 15.32
CA PRO A 149 1.55 14.26 16.11
C PRO A 149 1.79 14.06 17.61
N ASP A 150 1.74 12.82 18.09
CA ASP A 150 1.99 12.47 19.50
C ASP A 150 3.47 12.23 19.80
N HIS A 151 4.35 12.32 18.79
CA HIS A 151 5.78 12.13 18.98
C HIS A 151 6.32 13.13 20.00
N GLN A 152 6.95 12.63 21.07
CA GLN A 152 7.48 13.41 22.20
C GLN A 152 6.45 14.19 23.03
N ARG A 153 5.16 14.16 22.69
CA ARG A 153 4.13 14.93 23.40
C ARG A 153 4.08 14.61 24.88
N SER A 154 4.03 13.33 25.24
CA SER A 154 4.02 12.90 26.65
C SER A 154 5.32 13.24 27.38
N ALA A 155 6.46 13.30 26.67
CA ALA A 155 7.73 13.67 27.25
C ALA A 155 7.75 15.16 27.61
N VAL A 156 7.26 16.04 26.72
CA VAL A 156 7.09 17.47 27.00
C VAL A 156 6.14 17.67 28.18
N GLU A 157 4.96 17.02 28.16
CA GLU A 157 3.99 17.11 29.25
C GLU A 157 4.55 16.66 30.61
N ALA A 158 5.39 15.61 30.63
CA ALA A 158 6.03 15.14 31.86
C ALA A 158 7.08 16.14 32.39
N MET A 159 7.80 16.82 31.50
CA MET A 159 8.77 17.86 31.86
C MET A 159 8.10 19.14 32.38
N ASP A 160 6.92 19.48 31.84
CA ASP A 160 6.17 20.68 32.24
C ASP A 160 5.41 20.53 33.56
N ARG A 161 5.20 19.30 34.05
CA ARG A 161 4.58 19.06 35.36
C ARG A 161 5.49 19.58 36.48
N ARG A 162 5.17 20.77 37.00
CA ARG A 162 5.69 21.24 38.30
C ARG A 162 5.16 20.33 39.41
N LYS A 163 6.05 20.00 40.36
CA LYS A 163 5.72 19.27 41.59
C LYS A 163 4.70 20.05 42.43
#